data_AF-I4WP44-F1
#
_entry.id   AF-I4WP44-F1
#
_cell.length_a   1.000
_cell.length_b   1.000
_cell.length_c   1.000
_cell.angle_alpha   90.00
_cell.angle_beta   90.00
_cell.angle_gamma   90.00
#
_symmetry.space_group_name_H-M   'P 1'
#
loop_
_entity.id
_entity.type
_entity.pdbx_description
1 polymer ?
#
loop_
_entity_poly.entity_id
_entity_poly.type
_entity_poly.pdbx_seq_one_letter_code
_entity_poly.pdbx_strand_id
1 'polypeptide(L)'
;PPWPRLAIGCGRSAALFTRMLRELSGGRCHTVQILDPRIDPAHWDTVIAPRHDGLTGPNVLNPLGSLNGVDDDWLADGRESCPQFDELPRPRSGVLIGGPRRGIAIDSGYAGRLAERLRARWQHEGGSLLVLASRRTPDAVMDTLRTALDGIPGLRWAGPDDGRNPYPGVLGWADRLVVTPDSVNMLSEACAVGCPVETLVDATLPAKLERFHRSLHQAGLLHALGDPVPASQPPLRETADIAAQLRKRLAASAPGHDDHQPRR
;
A
#
# COMPACT_ATOMS: atom_id res chain seq x y z
N PRO A 1 -10.70 -11.69 34.69
CA PRO A 1 -10.79 -10.31 34.17
C PRO A 1 -11.73 -10.22 32.95
N PRO A 2 -12.39 -9.08 32.69
CA PRO A 2 -13.16 -8.91 31.46
C PRO A 2 -12.20 -8.86 30.27
N TRP A 3 -12.30 -9.83 29.37
CA TRP A 3 -11.54 -9.83 28.12
C TRP A 3 -12.19 -8.92 27.09
N PRO A 4 -11.41 -8.23 26.24
CA PRO A 4 -11.99 -7.49 25.13
C PRO A 4 -12.69 -8.47 24.17
N ARG A 5 -13.80 -8.05 23.58
CA ARG A 5 -14.51 -8.87 22.57
C ARG A 5 -13.67 -9.12 21.31
N LEU A 6 -12.78 -8.19 20.97
CA LEU A 6 -11.94 -8.22 19.77
C LEU A 6 -10.55 -7.69 20.11
N ALA A 7 -9.52 -8.39 19.64
CA ALA A 7 -8.13 -7.91 19.67
C ALA A 7 -7.51 -8.02 18.28
N ILE A 8 -6.98 -6.92 17.77
CA ILE A 8 -6.34 -6.85 16.44
C ILE A 8 -4.86 -6.58 16.63
N GLY A 9 -4.03 -7.48 16.13
CA GLY A 9 -2.58 -7.34 16.08
C GLY A 9 -2.07 -7.22 14.65
N CYS A 10 -0.96 -6.51 14.45
CA CYS A 10 -0.28 -6.43 13.17
C CYS A 10 1.23 -6.69 13.34
N GLY A 11 1.78 -7.55 12.50
CA GLY A 11 3.21 -7.89 12.53
C GLY A 11 3.59 -8.91 13.62
N ARG A 12 4.90 -9.17 13.73
CA ARG A 12 5.44 -10.34 14.47
C ARG A 12 5.23 -10.27 15.98
N SER A 13 5.48 -9.13 16.60
CA SER A 13 5.33 -8.99 18.06
C SER A 13 3.85 -9.09 18.46
N ALA A 14 2.97 -8.45 17.69
CA ALA A 14 1.54 -8.51 17.93
C ALA A 14 0.98 -9.93 17.75
N ALA A 15 1.48 -10.69 16.77
CA ALA A 15 1.12 -12.10 16.57
C ALA A 15 1.31 -12.93 17.85
N LEU A 16 2.44 -12.77 18.54
CA LEU A 16 2.68 -13.48 19.80
C LEU A 16 1.59 -13.16 20.83
N PHE A 17 1.30 -11.88 21.05
CA PHE A 17 0.34 -11.45 22.06
C PHE A 17 -1.09 -11.84 21.72
N THR A 18 -1.52 -11.68 20.47
CA THR A 18 -2.87 -12.06 20.04
C THR A 18 -3.08 -13.57 20.05
N ARG A 19 -2.03 -14.37 19.77
CA ARG A 19 -2.08 -15.83 19.97
C ARG A 19 -2.29 -16.19 21.44
N MET A 20 -1.46 -15.64 22.33
CA MET A 20 -1.57 -15.90 23.77
C MET A 20 -2.93 -15.46 24.32
N LEU A 21 -3.45 -14.32 23.86
CA LEU A 21 -4.74 -13.81 24.30
C LEU A 21 -5.90 -14.75 23.96
N ARG A 22 -5.84 -15.43 22.81
CA ARG A 22 -6.87 -16.41 22.43
C ARG A 22 -6.93 -17.58 23.42
N GLU A 23 -5.77 -18.13 23.75
CA GLU A 23 -5.62 -19.23 24.72
C GLU A 23 -6.06 -18.78 26.13
N LEU A 24 -5.54 -17.64 26.62
CA LEU A 24 -5.83 -17.12 27.96
C LEU A 24 -7.30 -16.69 28.12
N SER A 25 -7.91 -16.19 27.06
CA SER A 25 -9.32 -15.79 27.09
C SER A 25 -10.28 -16.99 27.03
N GLY A 26 -9.81 -18.18 26.63
CA GLY A 26 -10.67 -19.35 26.40
C GLY A 26 -11.73 -19.10 25.33
N GLY A 27 -11.36 -18.39 24.26
CA GLY A 27 -12.26 -18.04 23.15
C GLY A 27 -13.21 -16.85 23.41
N ARG A 28 -13.10 -16.18 24.58
CA ARG A 28 -13.91 -14.98 24.88
C ARG A 28 -13.44 -13.72 24.16
N CYS A 29 -12.22 -13.73 23.63
CA CYS A 29 -11.67 -12.66 22.80
C CYS A 29 -11.47 -13.18 21.38
N HIS A 30 -12.13 -12.58 20.39
CA HIS A 30 -11.86 -12.87 18.99
C HIS A 30 -10.54 -12.24 18.58
N THR A 31 -9.55 -13.05 18.21
CA THR A 31 -8.20 -12.54 17.91
C THR A 31 -7.95 -12.48 16.40
N VAL A 32 -7.46 -11.33 15.97
CA VAL A 32 -7.14 -11.04 14.57
C VAL A 32 -5.65 -10.75 14.43
N GLN A 33 -5.01 -11.40 13.47
CA GLN A 33 -3.63 -11.12 13.09
C GLN A 33 -3.57 -10.56 11.67
N ILE A 34 -2.96 -9.39 11.50
CA ILE A 34 -2.67 -8.78 10.21
C ILE A 34 -1.21 -9.05 9.84
N LEU A 35 -0.98 -9.42 8.58
CA LEU A 35 0.26 -9.97 8.01
C LEU A 35 0.47 -11.45 8.35
N ASP A 36 1.14 -12.17 7.45
CA ASP A 36 1.49 -13.58 7.61
C ASP A 36 2.30 -13.81 8.90
N PRO A 37 1.77 -14.61 9.87
CA PRO A 37 2.47 -14.92 11.11
C PRO A 37 3.62 -15.91 10.93
N ARG A 38 3.73 -16.57 9.77
CA ARG A 38 4.73 -17.61 9.44
C ARG A 38 4.68 -18.86 10.32
N ILE A 39 3.54 -19.07 10.96
CA ILE A 39 3.15 -20.29 11.68
C ILE A 39 1.70 -20.59 11.34
N ASP A 40 1.17 -21.70 11.85
CA ASP A 40 -0.20 -22.13 11.57
C ASP A 40 -1.22 -21.01 11.85
N PRO A 41 -2.00 -20.55 10.85
CA PRO A 41 -3.01 -19.51 11.06
C PRO A 41 -4.11 -19.95 12.03
N ALA A 42 -4.29 -21.25 12.27
CA ALA A 42 -5.26 -21.79 13.23
C ALA A 42 -5.01 -21.37 14.68
N HIS A 43 -3.90 -20.67 14.98
CA HIS A 43 -3.66 -20.02 16.27
C HIS A 43 -4.49 -18.75 16.51
N TRP A 44 -5.13 -18.18 15.48
CA TRP A 44 -6.01 -17.01 15.58
C TRP A 44 -7.43 -17.33 15.11
N ASP A 45 -8.40 -16.50 15.48
CA ASP A 45 -9.77 -16.62 14.94
C ASP A 45 -9.87 -16.06 13.53
N THR A 46 -9.03 -15.08 13.17
CA THR A 46 -8.90 -14.60 11.80
C THR A 46 -7.48 -14.13 11.52
N VAL A 47 -6.93 -14.51 10.37
CA VAL A 47 -5.67 -13.96 9.86
C VAL A 47 -5.95 -13.19 8.58
N ILE A 48 -5.42 -11.98 8.46
CA ILE A 48 -5.51 -11.16 7.26
C ILE A 48 -4.10 -11.05 6.68
N ALA A 49 -3.83 -11.78 5.61
CA ALA A 49 -2.52 -11.84 4.98
C ALA A 49 -2.66 -11.64 3.47
N PRO A 50 -1.94 -10.68 2.85
CA PRO A 50 -2.04 -10.44 1.41
C PRO A 50 -1.79 -11.70 0.57
N ARG A 51 -2.47 -11.82 -0.58
CA ARG A 51 -2.38 -13.00 -1.47
C ARG A 51 -0.95 -13.40 -1.83
N HIS A 52 -0.05 -12.42 -1.97
CA HIS A 52 1.33 -12.66 -2.34
C HIS A 52 2.14 -13.43 -1.26
N ASP A 53 1.66 -13.51 -0.02
CA ASP A 53 2.28 -14.32 1.04
C ASP A 53 1.98 -15.82 0.88
N GLY A 54 0.95 -16.19 0.13
CA GLY A 54 0.60 -17.60 -0.14
C GLY A 54 -0.01 -18.33 1.07
N LEU A 55 -0.34 -17.61 2.14
CA LEU A 55 -0.99 -18.17 3.32
C LEU A 55 -2.46 -18.51 3.00
N THR A 56 -2.85 -19.75 3.24
CA THR A 56 -4.20 -20.26 3.04
C THR A 56 -4.73 -20.90 4.32
N GLY A 57 -6.06 -20.94 4.48
CA GLY A 57 -6.71 -21.55 5.63
C GLY A 57 -8.16 -21.08 5.77
N PRO A 58 -9.00 -21.82 6.51
CA PRO A 58 -10.43 -21.50 6.65
C PRO A 58 -10.68 -20.16 7.36
N ASN A 59 -9.72 -19.72 8.18
CA ASN A 59 -9.76 -18.47 8.93
C ASN A 59 -8.91 -17.36 8.29
N VAL A 60 -8.40 -17.54 7.07
CA VAL A 60 -7.57 -16.54 6.40
C VAL A 60 -8.44 -15.65 5.50
N LEU A 61 -8.14 -14.35 5.46
CA LEU A 61 -8.65 -13.38 4.50
C LEU A 61 -7.47 -12.85 3.69
N ASN A 62 -7.56 -12.94 2.36
CA ASN A 62 -6.45 -12.64 1.47
C ASN A 62 -6.74 -11.43 0.56
N PRO A 63 -6.53 -10.19 1.05
CA PRO A 63 -6.57 -9.01 0.18
C PRO A 63 -5.47 -9.10 -0.90
N LEU A 64 -5.70 -8.48 -2.05
CA LEU A 64 -4.72 -8.36 -3.13
C LEU A 64 -3.52 -7.50 -2.67
N GLY A 65 -3.80 -6.31 -2.13
CA GLY A 65 -2.84 -5.34 -1.63
C GLY A 65 -2.73 -5.32 -0.10
N SER A 66 -2.00 -4.33 0.41
CA SER A 66 -2.00 -4.00 1.84
C SER A 66 -3.21 -3.15 2.20
N LEU A 67 -3.80 -3.43 3.37
CA LEU A 67 -4.82 -2.57 3.96
C LEU A 67 -4.26 -1.16 4.18
N ASN A 68 -4.99 -0.16 3.72
CA ASN A 68 -4.65 1.26 3.84
C ASN A 68 -5.93 2.10 3.94
N GLY A 69 -5.76 3.38 4.30
CA GLY A 69 -6.87 4.32 4.52
C GLY A 69 -7.14 5.26 3.36
N VAL A 70 -6.62 4.98 2.15
CA VAL A 70 -6.87 5.83 0.99
C VAL A 70 -8.31 5.64 0.52
N ASP A 71 -9.11 6.70 0.66
CA ASP A 71 -10.46 6.85 0.13
C ASP A 71 -10.66 8.25 -0.46
N ASP A 72 -11.85 8.56 -0.95
CA ASP A 72 -12.11 9.82 -1.64
C ASP A 72 -12.02 11.04 -0.70
N ASP A 73 -12.44 10.88 0.57
CA ASP A 73 -12.37 11.93 1.59
C ASP A 73 -10.89 12.21 1.92
N TRP A 74 -10.09 11.17 2.15
CA TRP A 74 -8.65 11.31 2.40
C TRP A 74 -7.91 11.97 1.22
N LEU A 75 -8.30 11.66 -0.02
CA LEU A 75 -7.72 12.30 -1.21
C LEU A 75 -8.18 13.76 -1.35
N ALA A 76 -9.41 14.09 -0.96
CA ALA A 76 -9.90 15.47 -0.92
C ALA A 76 -9.14 16.30 0.12
N ASP A 77 -9.01 15.80 1.34
CA ASP A 77 -8.19 16.41 2.40
C ASP A 77 -6.73 16.60 1.94
N GLY A 78 -6.20 15.61 1.21
CA GLY A 78 -4.89 15.69 0.60
C GLY A 78 -4.78 16.88 -0.36
N ARG A 79 -5.75 17.05 -1.27
CA ARG A 79 -5.78 18.18 -2.21
C ARG A 79 -5.87 19.52 -1.50
N GLU A 80 -6.73 19.62 -0.49
CA GLU A 80 -6.90 20.83 0.33
C GLU A 80 -5.63 21.21 1.11
N SER A 81 -4.82 20.23 1.49
CA SER A 81 -3.55 20.46 2.17
C SER A 81 -2.43 20.94 1.24
N CYS A 82 -2.60 20.79 -0.08
CA CYS A 82 -1.62 21.13 -1.12
C CYS A 82 -2.30 21.83 -2.32
N PRO A 83 -3.04 22.95 -2.12
CA PRO A 83 -3.81 23.59 -3.19
C PRO A 83 -2.91 24.12 -4.31
N GLN A 84 -1.64 24.43 -4.01
CA GLN A 84 -0.65 24.89 -4.99
C GLN A 84 -0.36 23.87 -6.10
N PHE A 85 -0.72 22.59 -5.93
CA PHE A 85 -0.57 21.59 -6.99
C PHE A 85 -1.65 21.70 -8.08
N ASP A 86 -2.70 22.49 -7.88
CA ASP A 86 -3.69 22.79 -8.92
C ASP A 86 -3.12 23.69 -10.03
N GLU A 87 -2.22 24.61 -9.65
CA GLU A 87 -1.56 25.55 -10.57
C GLU A 87 -0.50 24.88 -11.47
N LEU A 88 -0.11 23.65 -11.16
CA LEU A 88 0.91 22.92 -11.88
C LEU A 88 0.39 22.42 -13.25
N PRO A 89 1.19 22.54 -14.33
CA PRO A 89 0.84 21.99 -15.63
C PRO A 89 0.50 20.49 -15.55
N ARG A 90 -0.60 20.10 -16.19
CA ARG A 90 -0.99 18.70 -16.38
C ARG A 90 -0.25 18.08 -17.59
N PRO A 91 -0.02 16.76 -17.60
CA PRO A 91 -0.33 15.80 -16.53
C PRO A 91 0.61 15.94 -15.33
N ARG A 92 0.07 15.80 -14.11
CA ARG A 92 0.82 15.76 -12.85
C ARG A 92 1.13 14.31 -12.53
N SER A 93 2.40 13.94 -12.70
CA SER A 93 2.87 12.59 -12.38
C SER A 93 3.47 12.58 -10.97
N GLY A 94 2.80 11.88 -10.04
CA GLY A 94 3.40 11.58 -8.74
C GLY A 94 4.44 10.48 -8.89
N VAL A 95 5.65 10.70 -8.38
CA VAL A 95 6.75 9.73 -8.47
C VAL A 95 7.17 9.36 -7.05
N LEU A 96 6.80 8.16 -6.62
CA LEU A 96 6.99 7.68 -5.25
C LEU A 96 8.22 6.77 -5.19
N ILE A 97 9.24 7.22 -4.48
CA ILE A 97 10.53 6.56 -4.37
C ILE A 97 10.63 5.82 -3.04
N GLY A 98 10.68 4.50 -3.12
CA GLY A 98 10.97 3.62 -1.99
C GLY A 98 12.46 3.60 -1.67
N GLY A 99 12.96 2.46 -1.24
CA GLY A 99 14.36 2.33 -0.85
C GLY A 99 14.89 0.93 -1.05
N PRO A 100 16.22 0.75 -0.93
CA PRO A 100 16.85 -0.54 -1.12
C PRO A 100 16.27 -1.56 -0.13
N ARG A 101 16.17 -2.80 -0.61
CA ARG A 101 15.82 -3.97 0.21
C ARG A 101 16.51 -5.19 -0.37
N ARG A 102 16.52 -6.30 0.39
CA ARG A 102 17.13 -7.55 -0.09
C ARG A 102 16.57 -7.93 -1.47
N GLY A 103 17.45 -7.97 -2.46
CA GLY A 103 17.14 -8.32 -3.85
C GLY A 103 16.50 -7.22 -4.70
N ILE A 104 16.44 -5.97 -4.22
CA ILE A 104 16.08 -4.80 -5.04
C ILE A 104 17.02 -3.64 -4.71
N ALA A 105 17.78 -3.20 -5.70
CA ALA A 105 18.61 -2.01 -5.62
C ALA A 105 17.79 -0.79 -6.05
N ILE A 106 17.58 0.14 -5.12
CA ILE A 106 17.10 1.49 -5.41
C ILE A 106 18.31 2.40 -5.16
N ASP A 107 19.21 2.46 -6.14
CA ASP A 107 20.48 3.19 -6.11
C ASP A 107 20.49 4.33 -7.15
N SER A 108 21.60 5.06 -7.25
CA SER A 108 21.74 6.16 -8.22
C SER A 108 21.65 5.69 -9.67
N GLY A 109 22.05 4.45 -9.97
CA GLY A 109 21.91 3.87 -11.30
C GLY A 109 20.44 3.65 -11.67
N TYR A 110 19.66 3.07 -10.76
CA TYR A 110 18.20 2.96 -10.90
C TYR A 110 17.56 4.34 -11.03
N ALA A 111 17.96 5.30 -10.19
CA ALA A 111 17.48 6.68 -10.24
C ALA A 111 17.72 7.35 -11.59
N GLY A 112 18.91 7.16 -12.16
CA GLY A 112 19.26 7.68 -13.49
C GLY A 112 18.38 7.10 -14.59
N ARG A 113 18.17 5.78 -14.61
CA ARG A 113 17.27 5.12 -15.58
C ARG A 113 15.82 5.56 -15.43
N LEU A 114 15.35 5.70 -14.20
CA LEU A 114 14.01 6.23 -13.92
C LEU A 114 13.89 7.67 -14.44
N ALA A 115 14.86 8.53 -14.13
CA ALA A 115 14.86 9.92 -14.57
C ALA A 115 14.90 10.06 -16.10
N GLU A 116 15.67 9.22 -16.80
CA GLU A 116 15.71 9.18 -18.26
C GLU A 116 14.33 8.91 -18.85
N ARG A 117 13.62 7.90 -18.34
CA ARG A 117 12.25 7.57 -18.80
C ARG A 117 11.24 8.67 -18.48
N LEU A 118 11.32 9.26 -17.29
CA LEU A 118 10.44 10.36 -16.90
C LEU A 118 10.69 11.61 -17.76
N ARG A 119 11.96 11.95 -18.02
CA ARG A 119 12.32 13.11 -18.85
C ARG A 119 11.93 12.91 -20.31
N ALA A 120 12.13 11.72 -20.86
CA ALA A 120 11.69 11.39 -22.21
C ALA A 120 10.16 11.55 -22.36
N ARG A 121 9.38 11.03 -21.40
CA ARG A 121 7.92 11.25 -21.39
C ARG A 121 7.56 12.74 -21.31
N TRP A 122 8.18 13.47 -20.38
CA TRP A 122 7.90 14.89 -20.19
C TRP A 122 8.22 15.73 -21.44
N GLN A 123 9.26 15.38 -22.20
CA GLN A 123 9.57 16.05 -23.47
C GLN A 123 8.45 15.91 -24.52
N HIS A 124 7.66 14.83 -24.45
CA HIS A 124 6.55 14.60 -25.36
C HIS A 124 5.20 15.14 -24.84
N GLU A 125 4.94 15.01 -23.54
CA GLU A 125 3.63 15.29 -22.94
C GLU A 125 3.59 16.61 -22.16
N GLY A 126 4.75 17.17 -21.79
CA GLY A 126 4.84 18.27 -20.84
C GLY A 126 4.39 17.85 -19.43
N GLY A 127 3.79 18.79 -18.71
CA GLY A 127 3.25 18.56 -17.37
C GLY A 127 4.26 18.76 -16.24
N SER A 128 4.01 18.09 -15.11
CA SER A 128 4.73 18.27 -13.86
C SER A 128 5.09 16.94 -13.19
N LEU A 129 6.20 16.92 -12.47
CA LEU A 129 6.65 15.78 -11.68
C LEU A 129 6.62 16.11 -10.19
N LEU A 130 5.90 15.32 -9.40
CA LEU A 130 5.81 15.42 -7.94
C LEU A 130 6.58 14.25 -7.32
N VAL A 131 7.89 14.41 -7.14
CA VAL A 131 8.79 13.34 -6.69
C VAL A 131 8.90 13.33 -5.16
N LEU A 132 8.64 12.18 -4.56
CA LEU A 132 8.62 11.96 -3.11
C LEU A 132 9.54 10.81 -2.73
N ALA A 133 10.49 11.08 -1.87
CA ALA A 133 11.23 10.05 -1.15
C ALA A 133 10.39 9.42 -0.05
N SER A 134 10.73 8.17 0.28
CA SER A 134 10.36 7.53 1.53
C SER A 134 11.48 7.68 2.55
N ARG A 135 11.20 7.36 3.82
CA ARG A 135 12.24 7.28 4.89
C ARG A 135 13.39 6.31 4.58
N ARG A 136 13.24 5.42 3.59
CA ARG A 136 14.25 4.43 3.19
C ARG A 136 15.06 4.88 1.98
N THR A 137 14.69 5.98 1.33
CA THR A 137 15.37 6.45 0.12
C THR A 137 16.73 7.03 0.48
N PRO A 138 17.83 6.54 -0.11
CA PRO A 138 19.15 7.13 0.10
C PRO A 138 19.25 8.54 -0.49
N ASP A 139 19.99 9.44 0.15
CA ASP A 139 20.16 10.82 -0.34
C ASP A 139 20.71 10.87 -1.77
N ALA A 140 21.70 10.02 -2.09
CA ALA A 140 22.27 9.93 -3.43
C ALA A 140 21.26 9.60 -4.54
N VAL A 141 20.17 8.88 -4.22
CA VAL A 141 19.07 8.62 -5.15
C VAL A 141 18.31 9.92 -5.43
N MET A 142 17.98 10.68 -4.38
CA MET A 142 17.28 11.95 -4.52
C MET A 142 18.13 13.02 -5.19
N ASP A 143 19.44 13.07 -4.92
CA ASP A 143 20.34 14.02 -5.59
C ASP A 143 20.47 13.73 -7.08
N THR A 144 20.51 12.45 -7.46
CA THR A 144 20.47 12.02 -8.86
C THR A 144 19.16 12.46 -9.53
N LEU A 145 18.01 12.23 -8.89
CA LEU A 145 16.70 12.62 -9.42
C LEU A 145 16.55 14.14 -9.51
N ARG A 146 17.02 14.90 -8.51
CA ARG A 146 17.01 16.37 -8.53
C ARG A 146 17.81 16.91 -9.70
N THR A 147 19.03 16.40 -9.90
CA THR A 147 19.92 16.83 -10.98
C THR A 147 19.34 16.48 -12.36
N ALA A 148 18.90 15.23 -12.54
CA ALA A 148 18.43 14.75 -13.84
C ALA A 148 17.07 15.34 -14.26
N LEU A 149 16.24 15.71 -13.29
CA LEU A 149 14.90 16.28 -13.52
C LEU A 149 14.86 17.80 -13.29
N ASP A 150 16.02 18.45 -13.29
CA ASP A 150 16.12 19.91 -13.24
C ASP A 150 15.45 20.56 -14.46
N GLY A 151 14.81 21.70 -14.23
CA GLY A 151 14.00 22.43 -15.21
C GLY A 151 12.60 21.87 -15.48
N ILE A 152 12.22 20.74 -14.87
CA ILE A 152 10.86 20.18 -14.99
C ILE A 152 9.97 20.70 -13.85
N PRO A 153 8.80 21.32 -14.13
CA PRO A 153 7.88 21.81 -13.11
C PRO A 153 7.49 20.74 -12.07
N GLY A 154 7.27 21.18 -10.83
CA GLY A 154 6.73 20.35 -9.75
C GLY A 154 7.62 20.35 -8.51
N LEU A 155 7.63 19.23 -7.79
CA LEU A 155 8.19 19.11 -6.45
C LEU A 155 9.26 18.01 -6.39
N ARG A 156 10.31 18.21 -5.57
CA ARG A 156 11.29 17.19 -5.18
C ARG A 156 11.41 17.18 -3.65
N TRP A 157 10.63 16.32 -2.99
CA TRP A 157 10.63 16.19 -1.53
C TRP A 157 11.43 14.96 -1.12
N ALA A 158 12.54 15.14 -0.42
CA ALA A 158 13.40 14.06 0.08
C ALA A 158 13.15 13.74 1.56
N GLY A 159 12.59 14.67 2.34
CA GLY A 159 12.38 14.45 3.75
C GLY A 159 11.85 15.67 4.50
N PRO A 160 11.75 15.59 5.83
CA PRO A 160 11.20 16.66 6.68
C PRO A 160 11.87 18.02 6.51
N ASP A 161 13.14 18.06 6.10
CA ASP A 161 13.89 19.29 5.84
C ASP A 161 13.33 20.07 4.62
N ASP A 162 12.59 19.41 3.72
CA ASP A 162 11.87 20.01 2.60
C ASP A 162 10.44 20.45 2.98
N GLY A 163 10.11 20.45 4.28
CA GLY A 163 8.83 20.87 4.83
C GLY A 163 7.85 19.73 5.12
N ARG A 164 6.58 20.08 5.33
CA ARG A 164 5.51 19.12 5.66
C ARG A 164 5.40 18.06 4.58
N ASN A 165 5.29 16.80 4.98
CA ASN A 165 5.13 15.67 4.05
C ASN A 165 3.89 15.86 3.16
N PRO A 166 4.06 16.05 1.83
CA PRO A 166 2.97 16.32 0.91
C PRO A 166 2.37 15.04 0.30
N TYR A 167 2.69 13.86 0.83
CA TYR A 167 2.23 12.56 0.32
C TYR A 167 0.73 12.50 0.04
N PRO A 168 -0.18 12.91 0.96
CA PRO A 168 -1.60 12.93 0.67
C PRO A 168 -1.97 13.87 -0.49
N GLY A 169 -1.34 15.04 -0.56
CA GLY A 169 -1.53 15.99 -1.64
C GLY A 169 -1.06 15.47 -2.99
N VAL A 170 0.10 14.80 -3.05
CA VAL A 170 0.58 14.19 -4.29
C VAL A 170 -0.36 13.08 -4.76
N LEU A 171 -0.82 12.20 -3.86
CA LEU A 171 -1.80 11.18 -4.25
C LEU A 171 -3.14 11.80 -4.69
N GLY A 172 -3.61 12.83 -3.99
CA GLY A 172 -4.89 13.49 -4.29
C GLY A 172 -4.90 14.26 -5.62
N TRP A 173 -3.75 14.77 -6.07
CA TRP A 173 -3.62 15.56 -7.29
C TRP A 173 -3.05 14.80 -8.50
N ALA A 174 -2.53 13.59 -8.30
CA ALA A 174 -1.87 12.82 -9.35
C ALA A 174 -2.84 12.41 -10.47
N ASP A 175 -2.52 12.79 -11.70
CA ASP A 175 -3.18 12.27 -12.89
C ASP A 175 -2.63 10.87 -13.27
N ARG A 176 -1.44 10.53 -12.76
CA ARG A 176 -0.83 9.20 -12.79
C ARG A 176 0.24 9.05 -11.71
N LEU A 177 0.58 7.81 -11.36
CA LEU A 177 1.59 7.51 -10.36
C LEU A 177 2.67 6.58 -10.91
N VAL A 178 3.93 6.91 -10.63
CA VAL A 178 5.08 6.04 -10.89
C VAL A 178 5.68 5.64 -9.54
N VAL A 179 5.77 4.35 -9.28
CA VAL A 179 6.17 3.83 -7.97
C VAL A 179 7.31 2.84 -8.12
N THR A 180 8.32 2.94 -7.27
CA THR A 180 9.43 1.97 -7.26
C THR A 180 8.93 0.57 -6.87
N PRO A 181 9.56 -0.50 -7.39
CA PRO A 181 8.99 -1.83 -7.31
C PRO A 181 9.13 -2.50 -5.92
N ASP A 182 9.77 -1.84 -4.95
CA ASP A 182 10.22 -2.42 -3.69
C ASP A 182 9.15 -2.48 -2.60
N SER A 183 8.07 -1.71 -2.71
CA SER A 183 7.13 -1.47 -1.62
C SER A 183 5.71 -1.94 -1.93
N VAL A 184 5.27 -2.98 -1.22
CA VAL A 184 3.87 -3.44 -1.26
C VAL A 184 2.91 -2.33 -0.83
N ASN A 185 3.22 -1.63 0.26
CA ASN A 185 2.32 -0.63 0.82
C ASN A 185 2.14 0.56 -0.11
N MET A 186 3.25 1.08 -0.64
CA MET A 186 3.24 2.25 -1.51
C MET A 186 2.51 1.96 -2.84
N LEU A 187 2.73 0.78 -3.43
CA LEU A 187 1.99 0.35 -4.62
C LEU A 187 0.50 0.16 -4.31
N SER A 188 0.14 -0.40 -3.14
CA SER A 188 -1.26 -0.58 -2.76
C SER A 188 -1.98 0.75 -2.54
N GLU A 189 -1.32 1.72 -1.90
CA GLU A 189 -1.85 3.08 -1.71
C GLU A 189 -1.98 3.81 -3.05
N ALA A 190 -0.99 3.70 -3.94
CA ALA A 190 -1.07 4.27 -5.28
C ALA A 190 -2.24 3.67 -6.08
N CYS A 191 -2.41 2.35 -6.04
CA CYS A 191 -3.52 1.68 -6.73
C CYS A 191 -4.89 2.06 -6.15
N ALA A 192 -4.96 2.53 -4.90
CA ALA A 192 -6.19 2.98 -4.26
C ALA A 192 -6.65 4.39 -4.70
N VAL A 193 -5.81 5.13 -5.43
CA VAL A 193 -6.14 6.48 -5.92
C VAL A 193 -7.15 6.46 -7.06
N GLY A 194 -7.03 5.49 -7.98
CA GLY A 194 -7.89 5.36 -9.17
C GLY A 194 -7.33 6.00 -10.44
N CYS A 195 -6.14 6.61 -10.39
CA CYS A 195 -5.36 6.94 -11.58
C CYS A 195 -4.41 5.79 -11.96
N PRO A 196 -3.88 5.76 -13.19
CA PRO A 196 -2.97 4.71 -13.61
C PRO A 196 -1.69 4.68 -12.76
N VAL A 197 -1.25 3.46 -12.42
CA VAL A 197 -0.01 3.23 -11.68
C VAL A 197 1.00 2.48 -12.53
N GLU A 198 2.21 3.00 -12.59
CA GLU A 198 3.31 2.47 -13.37
C GLU A 198 4.52 2.15 -12.49
N THR A 199 5.34 1.20 -12.92
CA THR A 199 6.60 0.87 -12.24
C THR A 199 7.71 0.58 -13.23
N LEU A 200 8.95 0.94 -12.86
CA LEU A 200 10.14 0.51 -13.57
C LEU A 200 10.71 -0.72 -12.86
N VAL A 201 10.64 -1.88 -13.53
CA VAL A 201 11.30 -3.12 -13.10
C VAL A 201 12.42 -3.40 -14.09
N ASP A 202 13.67 -3.19 -13.66
CA ASP A 202 14.87 -3.36 -14.48
C ASP A 202 15.75 -4.54 -14.04
N ALA A 203 15.29 -5.28 -13.03
CA ALA A 203 15.92 -6.49 -12.53
C ALA A 203 14.86 -7.46 -12.00
N THR A 204 15.24 -8.73 -11.88
CA THR A 204 14.36 -9.77 -11.32
C THR A 204 13.94 -9.42 -9.89
N LEU A 205 12.62 -9.36 -9.66
CA LEU A 205 12.07 -9.10 -8.33
C LEU A 205 12.20 -10.34 -7.44
N PRO A 206 12.40 -10.17 -6.12
CA PRO A 206 12.26 -11.27 -5.18
C PRO A 206 10.87 -11.91 -5.28
N ALA A 207 10.80 -13.24 -5.21
CA ALA A 207 9.58 -14.01 -5.51
C ALA A 207 8.29 -13.48 -4.85
N LYS A 208 8.34 -12.99 -3.61
CA LYS A 208 7.19 -12.36 -2.93
C LYS A 208 6.68 -11.12 -3.68
N LEU A 209 7.59 -10.22 -4.06
CA LEU A 209 7.21 -9.00 -4.80
C LEU A 209 6.83 -9.32 -6.23
N GLU A 210 7.50 -10.27 -6.86
CA GLU A 210 7.12 -10.73 -8.20
C GLU A 210 5.67 -11.23 -8.23
N ARG A 211 5.26 -12.07 -7.26
CA ARG A 211 3.85 -12.50 -7.14
C ARG A 211 2.89 -11.33 -6.94
N PHE A 212 3.28 -10.34 -6.14
CA PHE A 212 2.46 -9.17 -5.89
C PHE A 212 2.29 -8.31 -7.16
N HIS A 213 3.39 -7.97 -7.83
CA HIS A 213 3.39 -7.25 -9.11
C HIS A 213 2.56 -7.97 -10.16
N ARG A 214 2.76 -9.29 -10.31
CA ARG A 214 1.96 -10.12 -11.22
C ARG A 214 0.47 -10.03 -10.92
N SER A 215 0.09 -10.07 -9.64
CA SER A 215 -1.32 -9.99 -9.23
C SER A 215 -1.92 -8.62 -9.56
N LEU A 216 -1.15 -7.53 -9.40
CA LEU A 216 -1.59 -6.19 -9.79
C LEU A 216 -1.70 -6.03 -11.32
N HIS A 217 -0.73 -6.53 -12.09
CA HIS A 217 -0.79 -6.53 -13.55
C HIS A 217 -2.00 -7.31 -14.07
N GLN A 218 -2.26 -8.51 -13.52
CA GLN A 218 -3.42 -9.32 -13.88
C GLN A 218 -4.76 -8.65 -13.53
N ALA A 219 -4.78 -7.83 -12.48
CA ALA A 219 -5.94 -7.02 -12.10
C ALA A 219 -6.07 -5.72 -12.91
N GLY A 220 -5.11 -5.40 -13.79
CA GLY A 220 -5.10 -4.14 -14.55
C GLY A 220 -4.84 -2.90 -13.70
N LEU A 221 -4.14 -3.06 -12.57
CA LEU A 221 -3.88 -1.99 -11.59
C LEU A 221 -2.43 -1.47 -11.61
N LEU A 222 -1.55 -2.16 -12.31
CA LEU A 222 -0.14 -1.82 -12.44
C LEU A 222 0.31 -2.04 -13.89
N HIS A 223 1.12 -1.12 -14.39
CA HIS A 223 1.64 -1.13 -15.76
C HIS A 223 3.16 -0.94 -15.76
N ALA A 224 3.84 -1.39 -16.81
CA ALA A 224 5.26 -1.08 -16.96
C ALA A 224 5.42 0.39 -17.35
N LEU A 225 6.44 1.06 -16.81
CA LEU A 225 6.72 2.46 -17.12
C LEU A 225 6.99 2.64 -18.62
N GLY A 226 6.11 3.37 -19.29
CA GLY A 226 6.20 3.65 -20.73
C GLY A 226 5.18 2.91 -21.59
N ASP A 227 4.49 1.91 -21.03
CA ASP A 227 3.40 1.23 -21.73
C ASP A 227 2.17 2.14 -21.85
N PRO A 228 1.29 1.90 -22.84
CA PRO A 228 -0.02 2.53 -22.88
C PRO A 228 -0.82 2.21 -21.60
N VAL A 229 -1.35 3.25 -20.96
CA VAL A 229 -2.16 3.17 -19.74
C VAL A 229 -3.58 3.66 -20.01
N PRO A 230 -4.59 3.16 -19.27
CA PRO A 230 -5.95 3.69 -19.36
C PRO A 230 -6.01 5.13 -18.82
N ALA A 231 -7.12 5.84 -19.05
CA ALA A 231 -7.31 7.18 -18.46
C ALA A 231 -7.53 7.13 -16.93
N SER A 232 -8.09 6.02 -16.43
CA SER A 232 -8.31 5.74 -15.02
C SER A 232 -8.38 4.23 -14.79
N GLN A 233 -8.28 3.81 -13.53
CA GLN A 233 -8.42 2.41 -13.13
C GLN A 233 -9.32 2.29 -11.89
N PRO A 234 -9.99 1.15 -11.66
CA PRO A 234 -10.74 0.93 -10.42
C PRO A 234 -9.81 1.05 -9.19
N PRO A 235 -10.20 1.80 -8.15
CA PRO A 235 -9.34 1.98 -6.98
C PRO A 235 -9.26 0.69 -6.15
N LEU A 236 -8.05 0.28 -5.79
CA LEU A 236 -7.80 -0.87 -4.92
C LEU A 236 -8.05 -0.53 -3.44
N ARG A 237 -9.32 -0.50 -3.03
CA ARG A 237 -9.75 -0.14 -1.66
C ARG A 237 -10.39 -1.31 -0.92
N GLU A 238 -9.55 -2.24 -0.45
CA GLU A 238 -10.02 -3.51 0.13
C GLU A 238 -10.33 -3.43 1.64
N THR A 239 -9.91 -2.36 2.33
CA THR A 239 -10.02 -2.26 3.80
C THR A 239 -11.45 -2.38 4.29
N ALA A 240 -12.41 -1.71 3.63
CA ALA A 240 -13.82 -1.77 4.01
C ALA A 240 -14.42 -3.17 3.82
N ASP A 241 -14.11 -3.83 2.70
CA ASP A 241 -14.59 -5.18 2.40
C ASP A 241 -14.01 -6.22 3.37
N ILE A 242 -12.73 -6.12 3.69
CA ILE A 242 -12.07 -6.98 4.67
C ILE A 242 -12.66 -6.76 6.07
N ALA A 243 -12.91 -5.51 6.46
CA ALA A 243 -13.57 -5.19 7.72
C ALA A 243 -15.00 -5.74 7.78
N ALA A 244 -15.76 -5.67 6.68
CA ALA A 244 -17.10 -6.25 6.61
C ALA A 244 -17.09 -7.78 6.75
N GLN A 245 -16.14 -8.45 6.10
CA GLN A 245 -15.95 -9.91 6.25
C GLN A 245 -15.57 -10.28 7.69
N LEU A 246 -14.68 -9.51 8.33
CA LEU A 246 -14.32 -9.70 9.73
C LEU A 246 -15.52 -9.52 10.66
N ARG A 247 -16.37 -8.50 10.44
CA ARG A 247 -17.59 -8.29 11.22
C ARG A 247 -18.56 -9.47 11.10
N LYS A 248 -18.73 -10.04 9.91
CA LYS A 248 -19.55 -11.26 9.70
C LYS A 248 -19.00 -12.44 10.51
N ARG A 249 -17.69 -12.66 10.50
CA ARG A 249 -17.04 -13.70 11.32
C ARG A 249 -17.23 -13.46 12.82
N LEU A 250 -17.04 -12.23 13.29
CA LEU A 250 -17.24 -11.86 14.70
C LEU A 250 -18.69 -12.04 15.17
N ALA A 251 -19.67 -11.88 14.28
CA ALA A 251 -21.08 -12.14 14.58
C ALA A 251 -21.38 -13.64 14.67
N ALA A 252 -20.80 -14.45 13.79
CA ALA A 252 -20.97 -15.91 13.79
C ALA A 252 -20.29 -16.60 15.00
N SER A 253 -19.21 -16.02 15.52
CA SER A 253 -18.50 -16.51 16.72
C SER A 253 -19.10 -16.04 18.04
N ALA A 254 -20.13 -15.18 18.03
CA ALA A 254 -20.77 -14.76 19.27
C ALA A 254 -21.47 -15.98 19.92
N PRO A 255 -21.23 -16.28 21.21
CA PRO A 255 -21.96 -17.34 21.88
C PRO A 255 -23.45 -17.07 21.72
N GLY A 256 -24.18 -18.07 21.22
CA GLY A 256 -25.64 -18.02 21.15
C GLY A 256 -26.18 -17.62 22.53
N HIS A 257 -27.20 -16.77 22.54
CA HIS A 257 -28.09 -16.69 23.69
C HIS A 257 -28.48 -18.14 24.03
N ASP A 258 -28.08 -18.61 25.21
CA ASP A 258 -28.62 -19.85 25.77
C ASP A 258 -30.14 -19.68 25.78
N ASP A 259 -30.81 -20.35 24.84
CA ASP A 259 -32.25 -20.48 24.82
C ASP A 259 -32.58 -21.40 25.99
N HIS A 260 -32.72 -20.79 27.16
CA HIS A 260 -33.03 -21.46 28.41
C HIS A 260 -34.50 -21.90 28.34
N GLN A 261 -34.77 -22.97 27.59
CA GLN A 261 -36.04 -23.67 27.65
C GLN A 261 -36.15 -24.35 29.02
N PRO A 262 -37.12 -23.99 29.87
CA PRO A 262 -37.34 -24.70 31.11
C PRO A 262 -37.97 -26.05 30.76
N ARG A 263 -37.25 -27.14 31.05
CA ARG A 263 -37.82 -28.49 31.01
C ARG A 263 -38.96 -28.55 32.04
N ARG A 264 -40.18 -28.83 31.55
CA ARG A 264 -41.30 -29.29 32.37
C ARG A 264 -41.21 -30.80 32.57
#